data_AF-F8Q2Z6-F1
#
_entry.id   AF-F8Q2Z6-F1
#
_cell.length_a   1.000
_cell.length_b   1.000
_cell.length_c   1.000
_cell.angle_alpha   90.00
_cell.angle_beta   90.00
_cell.angle_gamma   90.00
#
_symmetry.space_group_name_H-M   'P 1'
#
loop_
_entity.id
_entity.type
_entity.pdbx_description
1 polymer ?
#
loop_
_entity_poly.entity_id
_entity_poly.type
_entity_poly.pdbx_seq_one_letter_code
_entity_poly.pdbx_strand_id
1 'polypeptide(L)'
;MSTIPDYRRGMSDPFLSHLIALLSIYELGPISTPLPRYDGPTDWQTDSILRSLGAVARRMYTAEETLASIKASENWQGNGPET
;
A
#
# COMPACT_ATOMS: atom_id res chain seq x y z
N MET A 1 29.25 -29.71 5.32
CA MET A 1 27.84 -29.91 4.96
C MET A 1 27.21 -28.53 4.84
N SER A 2 27.15 -27.99 3.63
CA SER A 2 26.59 -26.66 3.38
C SER A 2 25.09 -26.78 3.16
N THR A 3 24.30 -26.26 4.09
CA THR A 3 22.84 -26.11 3.93
C THR A 3 22.60 -25.02 2.89
N ILE A 4 22.47 -25.40 1.63
CA ILE A 4 21.89 -24.54 0.60
C ILE A 4 20.47 -24.23 1.09
N PRO A 5 20.11 -22.97 1.39
CA PRO A 5 18.73 -22.65 1.73
C PRO A 5 17.88 -23.04 0.53
N ASP A 6 16.85 -23.83 0.78
CA ASP A 6 15.93 -24.27 -0.25
C ASP A 6 15.03 -23.08 -0.66
N TYR A 7 15.58 -22.12 -1.40
CA TYR A 7 14.87 -20.93 -1.89
C TYR A 7 13.67 -21.33 -2.80
N ARG A 8 13.64 -22.58 -3.26
CA ARG A 8 12.61 -23.14 -4.13
C ARG A 8 11.26 -23.33 -3.43
N ARG A 9 11.23 -23.32 -2.09
CA ARG A 9 9.97 -23.27 -1.33
C ARG A 9 9.32 -21.87 -1.31
N GLY A 10 10.01 -20.86 -1.86
CA GLY A 10 9.53 -19.48 -1.97
C GLY A 10 8.51 -19.22 -3.08
N MET A 11 8.12 -20.22 -3.87
CA MET A 11 7.15 -20.08 -4.96
C MET A 11 5.68 -20.26 -4.56
N SER A 12 5.36 -20.55 -3.28
CA SER A 12 3.97 -20.77 -2.86
C SER A 12 3.72 -20.39 -1.40
N ASP A 13 4.32 -19.31 -0.91
CA ASP A 13 3.86 -18.74 0.35
C ASP A 13 2.63 -17.84 0.07
N PRO A 14 1.41 -18.26 0.50
CA PRO A 14 0.19 -17.56 0.15
C PRO A 14 0.16 -16.13 0.69
N PHE A 15 0.85 -15.88 1.81
CA PHE A 15 0.96 -14.56 2.40
C PHE A 15 1.91 -13.66 1.60
N LEU A 16 3.07 -14.15 1.16
CA LEU A 16 3.99 -13.39 0.31
C LEU A 16 3.36 -13.07 -1.05
N SER A 17 2.67 -14.02 -1.67
CA SER A 17 1.93 -13.75 -2.92
C SER A 17 0.89 -12.65 -2.72
N HIS A 18 0.16 -12.69 -1.60
CA HIS A 18 -0.79 -11.65 -1.24
C HIS A 18 -0.13 -10.28 -0.99
N LEU A 19 1.00 -10.27 -0.29
CA LEU A 19 1.75 -9.06 0.03
C LEU A 19 2.28 -8.38 -1.24
N ILE A 20 2.80 -9.16 -2.20
CA ILE A 20 3.23 -8.65 -3.51
C ILE A 20 2.04 -7.99 -4.23
N ALA A 21 0.90 -8.68 -4.30
CA ALA A 21 -0.29 -8.12 -4.95
C ALA A 21 -0.77 -6.81 -4.29
N LEU A 22 -0.77 -6.74 -2.95
CA LEU A 22 -1.10 -5.52 -2.21
C LEU A 22 -0.14 -4.38 -2.52
N LEU A 23 1.17 -4.63 -2.49
CA LEU A 23 2.18 -3.61 -2.75
C LEU A 23 2.12 -3.10 -4.19
N SER A 24 1.91 -3.99 -5.17
CA SER A 24 1.72 -3.60 -6.57
C SER A 24 0.50 -2.69 -6.76
N ILE A 25 -0.57 -2.89 -5.99
CA ILE A 25 -1.75 -2.01 -6.02
C ILE A 25 -1.40 -0.62 -5.45
N TYR A 26 -0.66 -0.56 -4.33
CA TYR A 26 -0.22 0.73 -3.78
C TYR A 26 0.73 1.48 -4.74
N GLU A 27 1.55 0.76 -5.50
CA GLU A 27 2.46 1.36 -6.49
C GLU A 27 1.74 2.03 -7.66
N LEU A 28 0.58 1.50 -8.07
CA LEU A 28 -0.25 2.09 -9.13
C LEU A 28 -0.97 3.38 -8.70
N GLY A 29 -0.87 3.79 -7.42
CA GLY A 29 -1.44 5.03 -6.89
C GLY A 29 -2.86 4.85 -6.34
N PRO A 30 -3.61 5.95 -6.11
CA PRO A 30 -4.97 5.89 -5.56
C PRO A 30 -5.94 5.28 -6.57
N ILE A 31 -6.00 3.95 -6.60
CA ILE A 31 -6.95 3.20 -7.42
C ILE A 31 -8.25 2.96 -6.65
N SER A 32 -9.40 3.08 -7.31
CA SER A 32 -10.70 2.70 -6.74
C SER A 32 -10.90 1.17 -6.61
N THR A 33 -9.87 0.37 -6.91
CA THR A 33 -9.95 -1.08 -6.87
C THR A 33 -10.02 -1.56 -5.42
N PRO A 34 -10.96 -2.46 -5.07
CA PRO A 34 -10.99 -3.04 -3.75
C PRO A 34 -9.67 -3.75 -3.44
N LEU A 35 -9.08 -3.45 -2.27
CA LEU A 35 -7.86 -4.12 -1.85
C LEU A 35 -8.13 -5.62 -1.75
N PRO A 36 -7.23 -6.47 -2.26
CA PRO A 36 -7.33 -7.91 -2.07
C PRO A 36 -7.38 -8.18 -0.56
N ARG A 37 -8.31 -9.05 -0.17
CA ARG A 37 -8.41 -9.55 1.21
C ARG A 37 -7.60 -10.84 1.31
N TYR A 38 -6.77 -10.95 2.34
CA TYR A 38 -6.09 -12.20 2.66
C TYR A 38 -7.08 -13.16 3.34
N ASP A 39 -7.34 -14.31 2.72
CA ASP A 39 -8.18 -15.39 3.28
C ASP A 39 -7.35 -16.62 3.66
N GLY A 40 -6.02 -16.50 3.60
CA GLY A 40 -5.10 -17.59 3.92
C GLY A 40 -4.84 -17.77 5.42
N PRO A 41 -4.03 -18.78 5.79
CA PRO A 41 -3.63 -19.00 7.17
C PRO A 41 -2.94 -17.75 7.73
N THR A 42 -3.45 -17.27 8.86
CA THR A 42 -2.96 -16.07 9.54
C THR A 42 -2.33 -16.47 10.87
N ASP A 43 -1.11 -16.01 11.10
CA ASP A 43 -0.39 -16.07 12.37
C ASP A 43 -0.13 -14.65 12.91
N TRP A 44 0.29 -14.51 14.17
CA TRP A 44 0.57 -13.22 14.80
C TRP A 44 1.57 -12.37 13.98
N GLN A 45 2.53 -13.01 13.29
CA GLN A 45 3.47 -12.32 12.41
C GLN A 45 2.75 -11.66 11.23
N THR A 46 1.92 -12.43 10.52
CA THR A 46 1.17 -11.94 9.35
C THR A 46 0.16 -10.86 9.74
N ASP A 47 -0.51 -10.99 10.89
CA ASP A 47 -1.41 -9.95 11.42
C ASP A 47 -0.64 -8.65 11.73
N SER A 48 0.52 -8.77 12.39
CA SER A 48 1.35 -7.60 12.71
C SER A 48 1.82 -6.86 11.44
N ILE A 49 2.18 -7.61 10.39
CA ILE A 49 2.57 -7.05 9.09
C ILE A 49 1.38 -6.34 8.43
N LEU A 50 0.21 -6.99 8.34
CA LEU A 50 -0.99 -6.40 7.73
C LEU A 50 -1.44 -5.13 8.49
N ARG A 51 -1.41 -5.16 9.83
CA ARG A 51 -1.73 -4.00 10.67
C ARG A 51 -0.77 -2.84 10.40
N SER A 52 0.53 -3.13 10.35
CA SER A 52 1.57 -2.12 10.08
C SER A 52 1.41 -1.52 8.69
N LEU A 53 1.15 -2.36 7.68
CA LEU A 53 0.89 -1.90 6.32
C LEU A 53 -0.35 -1.00 6.24
N GLY A 54 -1.44 -1.36 6.92
CA GLY A 54 -2.63 -0.52 7.02
C GLY A 54 -2.41 0.82 7.72
N ALA A 55 -1.43 0.92 8.63
CA ALA A 55 -1.02 2.19 9.23
C ALA A 55 -0.20 3.05 8.25
N VAL A 56 0.71 2.44 7.48
CA VAL A 56 1.48 3.13 6.43
C VAL A 56 0.56 3.66 5.35
N ALA A 57 -0.36 2.83 4.85
CA ALA A 57 -1.33 3.20 3.83
C ALA A 57 -2.19 4.40 4.27
N ARG A 58 -2.71 4.38 5.51
CA ARG A 58 -3.47 5.51 6.05
C ARG A 58 -2.65 6.81 6.07
N ARG A 59 -1.38 6.75 6.50
CA ARG A 59 -0.50 7.93 6.49
C ARG A 59 -0.24 8.44 5.07
N MET A 60 -0.08 7.54 4.11
CA MET A 60 0.08 7.87 2.70
C MET A 60 -1.16 8.60 2.17
N TYR A 61 -2.36 8.02 2.35
CA TYR A 61 -3.60 8.65 1.90
C TYR A 61 -3.85 10.01 2.55
N THR A 62 -3.59 10.16 3.86
CA THR A 62 -3.68 11.47 4.53
C THR A 62 -2.70 12.47 3.95
N ALA A 63 -1.47 12.05 3.64
CA ALA A 63 -0.48 12.92 3.00
C ALA A 63 -0.90 13.33 1.59
N GLU A 64 -1.45 12.40 0.80
CA GLU A 64 -1.95 12.66 -0.54
C GLU A 64 -3.16 13.61 -0.53
N GLU A 65 -4.11 13.44 0.39
CA GLU A 65 -5.25 14.34 0.57
C GLU A 65 -4.81 15.75 0.99
N THR A 66 -3.84 15.84 1.90
CA THR A 66 -3.28 17.12 2.32
C THR A 66 -2.58 17.81 1.14
N LEU A 67 -1.81 17.07 0.34
CA LEU A 67 -1.14 17.59 -0.85
C LEU A 67 -2.15 18.05 -1.90
N ALA A 68 -3.23 17.30 -2.12
CA ALA A 68 -4.30 17.69 -3.04
C ALA A 68 -4.99 18.98 -2.58
N SER A 69 -5.22 19.13 -1.28
CA SER A 69 -5.82 20.33 -0.69
C SER A 69 -4.93 21.57 -0.84
N ILE A 70 -3.62 21.41 -0.66
CA ILE A 70 -2.63 22.48 -0.90
C ILE A 70 -2.63 22.89 -2.37
N LYS A 71 -2.51 21.93 -3.29
CA LYS A 71 -2.53 22.19 -4.74
C LYS A 71 -3.82 22.87 -5.20
N ALA A 72 -4.97 22.44 -4.67
CA ALA A 72 -6.26 23.08 -4.96
C ALA A 72 -6.27 24.53 -4.50
N SER A 73 -5.73 24.82 -3.31
CA SER A 73 -5.64 26.17 -2.76
C SER A 73 -4.69 27.06 -3.57
N GLU A 74 -3.55 26.54 -4.03
CA GLU A 74 -2.62 27.26 -4.92
C GLU A 74 -3.26 27.59 -6.27
N ASN A 75 -4.02 26.65 -6.85
CA ASN A 75 -4.73 26.87 -8.12
C ASN A 75 -5.78 28.00 -8.00
N TRP A 76 -6.45 28.13 -6.86
CA TRP A 76 -7.37 29.26 -6.61
C TRP A 76 -6.66 30.61 -6.51
N GLN A 77 -5.41 30.66 -6.02
CA GLN A 77 -4.64 31.90 -5.94
C GLN A 77 -4.07 32.33 -7.30
N GLY A 78 -3.75 31.37 -8.19
CA GLY A 78 -3.30 31.65 -9.56
C GLY A 78 -4.42 32.09 -10.52
N ASN A 79 -5.66 31.64 -10.27
CA ASN A 79 -6.84 32.00 -11.06
C ASN A 79 -7.74 33.04 -10.35
N GLY A 80 -7.16 33.90 -9.50
CA GLY A 80 -7.90 35.01 -8.90
C GLY A 80 -8.60 35.85 -9.97
N PRO A 81 -9.84 36.32 -9.73
CA PRO A 81 -10.57 37.09 -10.73
C PRO A 81 -9.75 38.34 -11.07
N GLU A 82 -9.42 38.53 -12.34
CA GLU A 82 -9.08 39.84 -12.85
C GLU A 82 -10.35 40.69 -12.75
N THR A 83 -10.55 41.35 -11.60
CA THR A 83 -11.26 42.64 -11.35
C THR A 83 -11.62 42.78 -9.89
#